data_AF-A0A924RN32-F1
#
_entry.id   AF-A0A924RN32-F1
#
_cell.length_a   1.000
_cell.length_b   1.000
_cell.length_c   1.000
_cell.angle_alpha   90.00
_cell.angle_beta   90.00
_cell.angle_gamma   90.00
#
_symmetry.space_group_name_H-M   'P 1'
#
loop_
_entity.id
_entity.type
_entity.pdbx_description
1 polymer ?
#
loop_
_entity_poly.entity_id
_entity_poly.type
_entity_poly.pdbx_seq_one_letter_code
_entity_poly.pdbx_strand_id
1 'polypeptide(L)'
;MKNYTLLLFIVLITFSCKKYDINGHEIKDYDELLKTKMLLGKWQAELEDGNLQEIWTIKNDSTIFGQSYFISNNDTIHNETIDLVEDSGKLLY
;
A
#
# COMPACT_ATOMS: atom_id res chain seq x y z
N MET A 1 -26.42 -31.89 -26.75
CA MET A 1 -26.92 -31.38 -25.45
C MET A 1 -25.97 -31.61 -24.27
N LYS A 2 -24.86 -32.38 -24.42
CA LYS A 2 -23.93 -32.72 -23.33
C LYS A 2 -22.71 -31.77 -23.22
N ASN A 3 -22.51 -30.96 -24.25
CA ASN A 3 -21.37 -30.08 -24.49
C ASN A 3 -21.58 -28.67 -23.93
N TYR A 4 -22.82 -28.18 -23.88
CA TYR A 4 -23.14 -26.86 -23.31
C TYR A 4 -23.17 -26.87 -21.77
N THR A 5 -23.51 -28.01 -21.16
CA THR A 5 -23.48 -28.19 -19.70
C THR A 5 -22.07 -28.08 -19.11
N LEU A 6 -21.04 -28.53 -19.85
CA LEU A 6 -19.64 -28.39 -19.42
C LEU A 6 -19.16 -26.93 -19.51
N LEU A 7 -19.55 -26.22 -20.58
CA LEU A 7 -19.28 -24.80 -20.77
C LEU A 7 -19.94 -23.93 -19.69
N LEU A 8 -21.18 -24.24 -19.30
CA LEU A 8 -21.89 -23.54 -18.23
C LEU A 8 -21.19 -23.72 -16.87
N PHE A 9 -20.64 -24.90 -16.61
CA PHE A 9 -19.91 -25.20 -15.37
C PHE A 9 -18.58 -24.44 -15.28
N ILE A 10 -17.86 -24.28 -16.40
CA ILE A 10 -16.62 -23.49 -16.47
C ILE A 10 -16.86 -22.01 -16.18
N VAL A 11 -17.96 -21.44 -16.67
CA VAL A 11 -18.33 -20.03 -16.42
C VAL A 11 -18.65 -19.77 -14.94
N LEU A 12 -19.24 -20.74 -14.24
CA LEU A 12 -19.56 -20.61 -12.81
C LEU A 12 -18.32 -20.56 -11.91
N ILE A 13 -17.22 -21.22 -12.30
CA ILE A 13 -16.01 -21.30 -11.49
C ILE A 13 -15.21 -19.99 -11.54
N THR A 14 -15.30 -19.23 -12.64
CA THR A 14 -14.56 -17.96 -12.79
C THR A 14 -15.12 -16.79 -11.98
N PHE A 15 -16.35 -16.88 -11.47
CA PHE A 15 -16.95 -15.83 -10.62
C PHE A 15 -16.58 -15.94 -9.14
N SER A 16 -15.92 -17.02 -8.71
CA SER A 16 -15.75 -17.34 -7.28
C SER A 16 -14.55 -16.68 -6.58
N CYS A 17 -13.75 -15.84 -7.27
CA CYS A 17 -12.56 -15.21 -6.69
C CYS A 17 -12.80 -13.74 -6.32
N LYS A 18 -13.74 -13.47 -5.41
CA LYS A 18 -13.92 -12.14 -4.81
C LYS A 18 -13.70 -12.22 -3.31
N LYS A 19 -12.79 -11.40 -2.77
CA LYS A 19 -12.56 -11.26 -1.33
C LYS A 19 -13.50 -10.18 -0.80
N TYR A 20 -14.00 -10.35 0.41
CA TYR A 20 -14.92 -9.40 1.05
C TYR A 20 -14.43 -9.02 2.45
N ASP A 21 -14.64 -7.76 2.86
CA ASP A 21 -14.32 -7.28 4.20
C ASP A 21 -15.36 -7.73 5.25
N ILE A 22 -15.14 -7.35 6.52
CA ILE A 22 -16.06 -7.67 7.63
C ILE A 22 -17.45 -7.02 7.47
N ASN A 23 -17.58 -6.03 6.59
CA ASN A 23 -18.81 -5.28 6.31
C ASN A 23 -19.48 -5.75 5.01
N GLY A 24 -18.91 -6.73 4.31
CA GLY A 24 -19.43 -7.27 3.06
C GLY A 24 -19.06 -6.46 1.81
N HIS A 25 -18.11 -5.54 1.87
CA HIS A 25 -17.59 -4.84 0.69
C HIS A 25 -16.56 -5.71 -0.04
N GLU A 26 -16.61 -5.69 -1.38
CA GLU A 26 -15.61 -6.36 -2.22
C GLU A 26 -14.24 -5.68 -2.02
N ILE A 27 -13.27 -6.44 -1.50
CA ILE A 27 -11.87 -6.01 -1.40
C ILE A 27 -11.28 -6.11 -2.80
N LYS A 28 -11.00 -4.96 -3.39
CA LYS A 28 -10.24 -4.87 -4.64
C LYS A 28 -8.75 -5.00 -4.34
N ASP A 29 -7.99 -5.52 -5.30
CA ASP A 29 -6.54 -5.61 -5.15
C ASP A 29 -5.96 -4.20 -4.87
N TYR A 30 -5.21 -4.09 -3.77
CA TYR A 30 -4.47 -2.90 -3.36
C TYR A 30 -5.29 -1.68 -2.88
N ASP A 31 -6.54 -1.88 -2.46
CA ASP A 31 -7.42 -0.78 -2.04
C ASP A 31 -6.94 -0.11 -0.73
N GLU A 32 -6.27 -0.85 0.15
CA GLU A 32 -5.74 -0.32 1.42
C GLU A 32 -4.47 0.52 1.19
N LEU A 33 -3.56 0.06 0.34
CA LEU A 33 -2.38 0.79 -0.12
C LEU A 33 -2.79 2.05 -0.87
N LEU A 34 -3.91 2.03 -1.59
CA LEU A 34 -4.45 3.19 -2.27
C LEU A 34 -4.75 4.34 -1.29
N LYS A 35 -5.21 4.03 -0.07
CA LYS A 35 -5.45 5.02 0.99
C LYS A 35 -4.14 5.68 1.45
N THR A 36 -3.04 4.93 1.41
CA THR A 36 -1.70 5.43 1.80
C THR A 36 -1.03 6.27 0.71
N LYS A 37 -1.59 6.36 -0.51
CA LYS A 37 -1.05 7.20 -1.59
C LYS A 37 -0.95 8.68 -1.22
N MET A 38 -1.72 9.13 -0.23
CA MET A 38 -1.59 10.49 0.30
C MET A 38 -0.18 10.78 0.84
N LEU A 39 0.57 9.76 1.29
CA LEU A 39 1.93 9.92 1.79
C LEU A 39 2.93 10.22 0.67
N LEU A 40 2.65 9.85 -0.58
CA LEU A 40 3.59 9.98 -1.69
C LEU A 40 4.04 11.43 -1.90
N GLY A 41 5.35 11.63 -1.99
CA GLY A 41 5.94 12.95 -2.18
C GLY A 41 7.08 13.21 -1.21
N LYS A 42 7.39 14.50 -1.04
CA LYS A 42 8.39 14.99 -0.09
C LYS A 42 7.70 15.83 0.95
N TRP A 43 7.99 15.54 2.21
CA TRP A 43 7.49 16.27 3.37
C TRP A 43 8.65 16.91 4.11
N GLN A 44 8.40 18.05 4.72
CA GLN A 44 9.36 18.73 5.56
C GLN A 44 8.63 19.41 6.71
N ALA A 45 9.23 19.35 7.90
CA ALA A 45 8.82 20.12 9.06
C ALA A 45 10.05 20.81 9.66
N GLU A 46 9.95 22.13 9.83
CA GLU A 46 10.97 22.94 10.49
C GLU A 46 10.66 23.02 11.99
N LEU A 47 11.64 22.69 12.83
CA LEU A 47 11.55 22.67 14.29
C LEU A 47 12.68 23.53 14.85
N GLU A 48 12.59 23.94 16.13
CA GLU A 48 13.62 24.77 16.76
C GLU A 48 15.00 24.09 16.76
N ASP A 49 15.03 22.78 16.93
CA ASP A 49 16.27 21.99 17.08
C ASP A 49 16.78 21.36 15.76
N GLY A 50 16.04 21.52 14.67
CA GLY A 50 16.39 20.91 13.38
C GLY A 50 15.22 20.78 12.41
N ASN A 51 15.46 20.09 11.31
CA ASN A 51 14.46 19.87 10.26
C ASN A 51 14.21 18.37 10.09
N LEU A 52 12.94 17.97 10.09
CA LEU A 52 12.50 16.65 9.67
C LEU A 52 12.21 16.68 8.18
N GLN A 53 12.76 15.74 7.42
CA GLN A 53 12.47 15.53 6.00
C GLN A 53 12.01 14.10 5.78
N GLU A 54 10.95 13.91 5.00
CA GLU A 54 10.48 12.58 4.61
C GLU A 54 10.27 12.48 3.11
N ILE A 55 10.59 11.32 2.54
CA ILE A 55 10.44 11.04 1.12
C ILE A 55 9.72 9.70 0.98
N TRP A 56 8.54 9.72 0.37
CA TRP A 56 7.73 8.55 0.13
C TRP A 56 7.58 8.29 -1.37
N THR A 57 7.92 7.08 -1.81
CA THR A 57 7.90 6.68 -3.21
C THR A 57 7.23 5.32 -3.40
N ILE A 58 6.68 5.09 -4.58
CA ILE A 58 6.16 3.77 -4.94
C ILE A 58 7.36 2.86 -5.22
N LYS A 59 7.47 1.75 -4.48
CA LYS A 59 8.50 0.74 -4.68
C LYS A 59 8.04 -0.33 -5.68
N ASN A 60 6.78 -0.76 -5.58
CA ASN A 60 6.10 -1.63 -6.52
C ASN A 60 4.56 -1.50 -6.36
N ASP A 61 3.80 -2.38 -6.99
CA ASP A 61 2.32 -2.40 -6.98
C ASP A 61 1.71 -2.64 -5.59
N SER A 62 2.43 -3.30 -4.69
CA SER A 62 1.99 -3.66 -3.34
C SER A 62 2.76 -2.94 -2.22
N THR A 63 3.73 -2.10 -2.56
CA THR A 63 4.66 -1.51 -1.59
C THR A 63 4.96 -0.04 -1.87
N ILE A 64 4.81 0.79 -0.83
CA ILE A 64 5.30 2.17 -0.78
C ILE A 64 6.49 2.22 0.18
N PHE A 65 7.56 2.89 -0.23
CA PHE A 65 8.78 3.06 0.55
C PHE A 65 8.88 4.48 1.10
N GLY A 66 9.15 4.60 2.40
CA GLY A 66 9.40 5.84 3.11
C GLY A 66 10.84 5.93 3.59
N GLN A 67 11.42 7.13 3.52
CA GLN A 67 12.69 7.46 4.17
C GLN A 67 12.52 8.76 4.93
N SER A 68 12.96 8.79 6.18
CA SER A 68 12.86 9.94 7.07
C SER A 68 14.26 10.32 7.57
N TYR A 69 14.53 11.62 7.65
CA TYR A 69 15.80 12.20 8.07
C TYR A 69 15.54 13.34 9.06
N PHE A 70 16.21 13.31 10.21
CA PHE A 70 16.27 14.47 11.09
C PHE A 70 17.64 15.12 10.98
N ILE A 71 17.65 16.39 10.54
CA ILE A 71 18.87 17.14 10.25
C ILE A 71 18.99 18.28 11.26
N SER A 72 20.12 18.35 11.96
CA SER A 72 20.44 19.45 12.88
C SER A 72 21.87 19.91 12.63
N ASN A 73 22.10 21.23 12.63
CA ASN A 73 23.42 21.83 12.36
C ASN A 73 24.10 21.31 11.07
N ASN A 74 23.32 21.09 10.03
CA ASN A 74 23.78 20.57 8.73
C ASN A 74 24.34 19.14 8.78
N ASP A 75 24.01 18.38 9.82
CA ASP A 75 24.32 16.96 9.97
C ASP A 75 23.04 16.13 10.16
N THR A 76 23.05 14.89 9.69
CA THR A 76 21.92 13.95 9.87
C THR A 76 22.11 13.23 11.20
N ILE A 77 21.25 13.52 12.17
CA ILE A 77 21.34 12.91 13.51
C ILE A 77 20.40 11.71 13.68
N HIS A 78 19.40 11.56 12.82
CA HIS A 78 18.53 10.39 12.77
C HIS A 78 18.10 10.07 11.34
N ASN A 79 17.93 8.77 11.05
CA ASN A 79 17.42 8.26 9.79
C ASN A 79 16.57 7.01 10.06
N GLU A 80 15.43 6.92 9.38
CA GLU A 80 14.57 5.74 9.36
C GLU A 80 14.15 5.40 7.92
N THR A 81 13.93 4.12 7.65
CA THR A 81 13.33 3.63 6.40
C THR A 81 12.16 2.70 6.70
N ILE A 82 11.05 2.84 5.97
CA ILE A 82 9.83 2.05 6.16
C ILE A 82 9.38 1.48 4.81
N ASP A 83 9.00 0.20 4.79
CA ASP A 83 8.26 -0.40 3.67
C ASP A 83 6.80 -0.61 4.10
N LEU A 84 5.88 0.19 3.58
CA LEU A 84 4.44 -0.02 3.74
C LEU A 84 3.97 -1.03 2.69
N VAL A 85 3.66 -2.25 3.12
CA VAL A 85 3.30 -3.38 2.26
C VAL A 85 1.83 -3.72 2.44
N GLU A 86 1.08 -3.84 1.35
CA GLU A 86 -0.22 -4.49 1.39
C GLU A 86 -0.09 -5.98 1.07
N ASP A 87 -0.40 -6.81 2.06
CA ASP A 87 -0.52 -8.25 1.90
C ASP A 87 -1.93 -8.70 2.28
N SER A 88 -2.58 -9.41 1.37
CA SER A 88 -3.86 -10.08 1.61
C SER A 88 -4.96 -9.14 2.14
N GLY A 89 -4.98 -7.88 1.67
CA GLY A 89 -5.95 -6.85 2.06
C GLY A 89 -5.65 -6.20 3.42
N LYS A 90 -4.41 -6.31 3.91
CA LYS A 90 -3.94 -5.67 5.15
C LYS A 90 -2.67 -4.88 4.86
N LEU A 91 -2.59 -3.67 5.42
CA LEU A 91 -1.39 -2.86 5.39
C LEU A 91 -0.45 -3.25 6.55
N LEU A 92 0.81 -3.48 6.23
CA LEU A 92 1.91 -3.87 7.14
C LEU A 92 3.05 -2.85 7.02
N TYR A 93 3.86 -2.71 8.09
CA TYR A 93 5.04 -1.83 8.14
C TYR A 93 6.22 -2.53 8.83
#